data_AF-A0A3E0P9D7-F1
#
_entry.id   AF-A0A3E0P9D7-F1
#
_cell.length_a   1.000
_cell.length_b   1.000
_cell.length_c   1.000
_cell.angle_alpha   90.00
_cell.angle_beta   90.00
_cell.angle_gamma   90.00
#
_symmetry.space_group_name_H-M   'P 1'
#
loop_
_entity.id
_entity.type
_entity.pdbx_description
1 polymer ?
#
loop_
_entity_poly.entity_id
_entity_poly.type
_entity_poly.pdbx_seq_one_letter_code
_entity_poly.pdbx_strand_id
1 'polypeptide(L)'
;MTGINATLRKTVGERGMSLMTVMAVMTLVAIALLAAAPTVMNAVQREKELESIRRGEEVADAIREYVNFHQGQKLPDSIDELLEGLPQGTKRRMILRPAAAVDPLSEDGQWRLISPTSRAFLNFGQRVQRFNSGLLPATPNQYLNRYAVPLASAQGLGDNDDLKAVDESEYEVSTSNTPFIGVASQSKDTSVVTYYGIENHSKWIFTPMFRGVGSSRPANAPRNGNTRSSSNSN
;
A
#
# COMPACT_ATOMS: atom_id res chain seq x y z
N MET A 1 -56.79 40.96 -59.47
CA MET A 1 -55.64 41.74 -58.95
C MET A 1 -56.18 42.48 -57.73
N THR A 2 -55.78 42.34 -56.48
CA THR A 2 -54.46 42.12 -55.82
C THR A 2 -54.83 41.92 -54.33
N GLY A 3 -54.47 40.85 -53.63
CA GLY A 3 -53.20 40.66 -52.92
C GLY A 3 -53.43 40.61 -51.40
N ILE A 4 -53.43 39.39 -50.82
CA ILE A 4 -53.46 39.14 -49.37
C ILE A 4 -52.05 39.37 -48.84
N ASN A 5 -51.84 40.40 -48.00
CA ASN A 5 -50.58 40.59 -47.29
C ASN A 5 -50.68 40.02 -45.89
N ALA A 6 -50.20 38.78 -45.71
CA ALA A 6 -49.91 38.22 -44.41
C ALA A 6 -48.66 38.92 -43.85
N THR A 7 -48.84 39.75 -42.84
CA THR A 7 -47.74 40.31 -42.06
C THR A 7 -47.12 39.19 -41.21
N LEU A 8 -46.00 38.66 -41.68
CA LEU A 8 -45.11 37.78 -40.92
C LEU A 8 -44.68 38.48 -39.63
N ARG A 9 -44.95 37.83 -38.48
CA ARG A 9 -44.40 38.23 -37.18
C ARG A 9 -42.88 38.21 -37.25
N LYS A 10 -42.26 39.36 -36.95
CA LYS A 10 -40.82 39.51 -36.76
C LYS A 10 -40.46 38.94 -35.38
N THR A 11 -39.70 37.83 -35.32
CA THR A 11 -39.04 37.39 -34.10
C THR A 11 -37.95 38.39 -33.74
N VAL A 12 -38.19 39.16 -32.67
CA VAL A 12 -37.21 40.09 -32.09
C VAL A 12 -36.67 39.41 -30.84
N GLY A 13 -35.36 39.08 -30.81
CA GLY A 13 -34.69 38.71 -29.54
C GLY A 13 -33.56 37.68 -29.55
N GLU A 14 -33.12 37.14 -30.71
CA GLU A 14 -32.25 35.94 -30.73
C GLU A 14 -30.77 36.18 -30.35
N ARG A 15 -30.26 37.42 -30.37
CA ARG A 15 -28.83 37.68 -30.14
C ARG A 15 -28.42 37.74 -28.66
N GLY A 16 -29.33 38.11 -27.75
CA GLY A 16 -29.05 38.16 -26.30
C GLY A 16 -29.18 36.80 -25.60
N MET A 17 -30.12 35.97 -26.05
CA MET A 17 -30.36 34.63 -25.50
C MET A 17 -29.25 33.62 -25.84
N SER A 18 -28.60 33.77 -27.00
CA SER A 18 -27.49 32.88 -27.39
C SER A 18 -26.29 33.00 -26.44
N LEU A 19 -25.89 34.24 -26.08
CA LEU A 19 -24.76 34.46 -25.16
C LEU A 19 -25.05 33.94 -23.75
N MET A 20 -26.26 34.18 -23.23
CA MET A 20 -26.66 33.69 -21.91
C MET A 20 -26.70 32.15 -21.87
N THR A 21 -27.15 31.51 -22.95
CA THR A 21 -27.12 30.05 -23.09
C THR A 21 -25.69 29.51 -23.11
N VAL A 22 -24.77 30.14 -23.86
CA VAL A 22 -23.36 29.73 -23.90
C VAL A 22 -22.71 29.88 -22.52
N MET A 23 -22.94 31.01 -21.84
CA MET A 23 -22.42 31.22 -20.48
C MET A 23 -23.00 30.18 -19.51
N ALA A 24 -24.30 29.91 -19.57
CA ALA A 24 -24.93 28.88 -18.74
C ALA A 24 -24.31 27.49 -19.00
N VAL A 25 -24.12 27.10 -20.26
CA VAL A 25 -23.47 25.84 -20.63
C VAL A 25 -22.02 25.81 -20.12
N MET A 26 -21.25 26.88 -20.31
CA MET A 26 -19.87 26.97 -19.81
C MET A 26 -19.82 26.85 -18.28
N THR A 27 -20.73 27.51 -17.56
CA THR A 27 -20.80 27.38 -16.09
C THR A 27 -21.16 25.97 -15.65
N LEU A 28 -22.08 25.29 -16.34
CA LEU A 28 -22.43 23.90 -16.04
C LEU A 28 -21.26 22.96 -16.30
N VAL A 29 -20.51 23.16 -17.40
CA VAL A 29 -19.30 22.38 -17.70
C VAL A 29 -18.23 22.62 -16.62
N ALA A 30 -18.02 23.87 -16.19
CA ALA A 30 -17.06 24.19 -15.14
C ALA A 30 -17.41 23.51 -13.81
N ILE A 31 -18.69 23.50 -13.42
CA ILE A 31 -19.16 22.80 -12.21
C ILE A 31 -18.96 21.29 -12.35
N ALA A 32 -19.29 20.73 -13.51
CA ALA A 32 -19.12 19.29 -13.77
C ALA A 32 -17.66 18.83 -13.68
N LEU A 33 -16.72 19.63 -14.20
CA LEU A 33 -15.28 19.34 -14.10
C LEU A 33 -14.78 19.37 -12.66
N LEU A 34 -15.23 20.35 -11.86
CA LEU A 34 -14.82 20.46 -10.46
C LEU A 34 -15.30 19.27 -9.62
N ALA A 35 -16.48 18.72 -9.94
CA ALA A 35 -17.02 17.54 -9.27
C ALA A 35 -16.22 16.26 -9.57
N ALA A 36 -15.58 16.16 -10.74
CA ALA A 36 -14.78 14.98 -11.13
C ALA A 36 -13.37 14.97 -10.52
N ALA A 37 -12.81 16.14 -10.17
CA ALA A 37 -11.46 16.28 -9.63
C ALA A 37 -11.11 15.28 -8.50
N PRO A 38 -11.81 15.24 -7.34
CA PRO A 38 -11.43 14.38 -6.21
C PRO A 38 -11.37 12.89 -6.58
N THR A 39 -12.17 12.43 -7.54
CA THR A 39 -12.18 11.03 -7.97
C THR A 39 -10.89 10.61 -8.68
N VAL A 40 -10.31 11.51 -9.47
CA VAL A 40 -9.05 11.26 -10.20
C VAL A 40 -7.88 11.20 -9.23
N MET A 41 -7.84 12.10 -8.25
CA MET A 41 -6.77 12.13 -7.24
C MET A 41 -6.77 10.85 -6.40
N ASN A 42 -7.95 10.37 -5.98
CA ASN A 42 -8.07 9.11 -5.26
C ASN A 42 -7.66 7.91 -6.13
N ALA A 43 -7.94 7.94 -7.43
CA ALA A 43 -7.51 6.88 -8.34
C ALA A 43 -5.98 6.82 -8.47
N VAL A 44 -5.32 7.97 -8.64
CA VAL A 44 -3.86 8.06 -8.72
C VAL A 44 -3.21 7.63 -7.40
N GLN A 45 -3.75 8.07 -6.26
CA GLN A 45 -3.26 7.64 -4.95
C GLN A 45 -3.38 6.12 -4.80
N ARG A 46 -4.54 5.56 -5.12
CA ARG A 46 -4.77 4.11 -5.07
C ARG A 46 -3.81 3.33 -5.97
N GLU A 47 -3.51 3.84 -7.16
CA GLU A 47 -2.52 3.21 -8.04
C GLU A 47 -1.13 3.18 -7.41
N LYS A 48 -0.68 4.30 -6.82
CA LYS A 48 0.58 4.36 -6.07
C LYS A 48 0.60 3.42 -4.87
N GLU A 49 -0.51 3.30 -4.14
CA GLU A 49 -0.65 2.38 -3.01
C GLU A 49 -0.58 0.91 -3.44
N LEU A 50 -1.25 0.55 -4.54
CA LEU A 50 -1.17 -0.80 -5.08
C LEU A 50 0.24 -1.11 -5.59
N GLU A 51 0.93 -0.12 -6.14
CA GLU A 51 2.32 -0.25 -6.54
C GLU A 51 3.27 -0.33 -5.34
N SER A 52 3.07 0.45 -4.28
CA SER A 52 3.89 0.38 -3.06
C SER A 52 3.75 -0.98 -2.39
N ILE A 53 2.53 -1.52 -2.32
CA ILE A 53 2.30 -2.89 -1.86
C ILE A 53 3.08 -3.85 -2.74
N ARG A 54 2.96 -3.79 -4.07
CA ARG A 54 3.68 -4.72 -4.96
C ARG A 54 5.20 -4.65 -4.78
N ARG A 55 5.76 -3.44 -4.76
CA ARG A 55 7.21 -3.20 -4.60
C ARG A 55 7.70 -3.62 -3.22
N GLY A 56 6.96 -3.27 -2.15
CA GLY A 56 7.26 -3.69 -0.79
C GLY A 56 7.23 -5.20 -0.62
N GLU A 57 6.28 -5.89 -1.27
CA GLU A 57 6.22 -7.35 -1.29
C GLU A 57 7.42 -7.98 -2.00
N GLU A 58 7.92 -7.38 -3.09
CA GLU A 58 9.17 -7.81 -3.74
C GLU A 58 10.39 -7.62 -2.84
N VAL A 59 10.46 -6.51 -2.09
CA VAL A 59 11.51 -6.30 -1.08
C VAL A 59 11.45 -7.38 -0.01
N ALA A 60 10.27 -7.70 0.51
CA ALA A 60 10.12 -8.75 1.49
C ALA A 60 10.52 -10.14 0.96
N ASP A 61 10.20 -10.44 -0.31
CA ASP A 61 10.65 -11.67 -0.97
C ASP A 61 12.17 -11.72 -1.16
N ALA A 62 12.81 -10.59 -1.49
CA ALA A 62 14.26 -10.48 -1.55
C ALA A 62 14.90 -10.71 -0.17
N ILE A 63 14.35 -10.13 0.90
CA ILE A 63 14.82 -10.38 2.29
C ILE A 63 14.71 -11.88 2.61
N ARG A 64 13.58 -12.53 2.28
CA ARG A 64 13.40 -13.98 2.50
C ARG A 64 14.50 -14.78 1.83
N GLU A 65 14.81 -14.45 0.58
CA GLU A 65 15.83 -15.12 -0.20
C GLU A 65 17.25 -14.88 0.36
N TYR A 66 17.54 -13.66 0.77
CA TYR A 66 18.79 -13.30 1.43
C TYR A 66 19.01 -14.10 2.73
N VAL A 67 18.00 -14.12 3.60
CA VAL A 67 18.05 -14.86 4.86
C VAL A 67 18.19 -16.36 4.64
N ASN A 68 17.51 -16.90 3.62
CA ASN A 68 17.65 -18.30 3.21
C ASN A 68 19.08 -18.65 2.81
N PHE A 69 19.69 -17.79 1.99
CA PHE A 69 21.06 -18.00 1.53
C PHE A 69 22.07 -18.01 2.68
N HIS A 70 21.89 -17.09 3.64
CA HIS A 70 22.70 -17.02 4.86
C HIS A 70 22.22 -17.91 6.01
N GLN A 71 21.29 -18.84 5.76
CA GLN A 71 20.78 -19.82 6.73
C GLN A 71 20.30 -19.17 8.05
N GLY A 72 19.70 -17.98 7.97
CA GLY A 72 19.19 -17.27 9.16
C GLY A 72 20.25 -16.62 10.05
N GLN A 73 21.51 -16.54 9.62
CA GLN A 73 22.59 -15.97 10.41
C GLN A 73 22.79 -14.47 10.16
N LYS A 74 22.42 -13.98 8.97
CA LYS A 74 22.61 -12.59 8.56
C LYS A 74 21.30 -12.01 8.01
N LEU A 75 20.99 -10.78 8.44
CA LEU A 75 19.99 -9.92 7.83
C LEU A 75 20.70 -8.90 6.91
N PRO A 76 20.01 -8.41 5.87
CA PRO A 76 20.55 -7.33 5.07
C PRO A 76 20.69 -6.05 5.93
N ASP A 77 21.75 -5.29 5.70
CA ASP A 77 22.03 -4.02 6.42
C ASP A 77 21.55 -2.79 5.63
N SER A 78 21.27 -2.95 4.33
CA SER A 78 20.72 -1.91 3.45
C SER A 78 19.92 -2.51 2.28
N ILE A 79 19.13 -1.68 1.61
CA ILE A 79 18.43 -2.06 0.38
C ILE A 79 19.41 -2.37 -0.77
N ASP A 80 20.57 -1.69 -0.78
CA ASP A 80 21.60 -1.87 -1.80
C ASP A 80 22.20 -3.28 -1.79
N GLU A 81 22.28 -3.91 -0.62
CA GLU A 81 22.73 -5.30 -0.51
C GLU A 81 21.76 -6.27 -1.21
N LEU A 82 20.46 -5.97 -1.18
CA LEU A 82 19.44 -6.73 -1.91
C LEU A 82 19.51 -6.46 -3.43
N LEU A 83 19.93 -5.26 -3.84
CA LEU A 83 20.16 -4.90 -5.25
C LEU A 83 21.43 -5.54 -5.82
N GLU A 84 22.50 -5.62 -5.04
CA GLU A 84 23.74 -6.31 -5.43
C GLU A 84 23.48 -7.80 -5.71
N GLY A 85 22.56 -8.39 -4.93
CA GLY A 85 22.11 -9.75 -5.09
C GLY A 85 23.04 -10.78 -4.45
N LEU A 86 22.73 -12.06 -4.66
CA LEU A 86 23.42 -13.16 -3.99
C LEU A 86 24.51 -13.79 -4.85
N PRO A 87 25.64 -14.21 -4.25
CA PRO A 87 26.67 -14.92 -5.00
C PRO A 87 26.18 -16.30 -5.46
N GLN A 88 26.39 -16.59 -6.75
CA GLN A 88 26.06 -17.85 -7.42
C GLN A 88 27.30 -18.27 -8.25
N GLY A 89 28.32 -18.75 -7.54
CA GLY A 89 29.64 -19.04 -8.14
C GLY A 89 30.37 -17.75 -8.51
N THR A 90 30.67 -17.55 -9.80
CA THR A 90 31.38 -16.35 -10.31
C THR A 90 30.46 -15.17 -10.64
N LYS A 91 29.14 -15.38 -10.63
CA LYS A 91 28.14 -14.35 -10.93
C LYS A 91 27.30 -14.05 -9.70
N ARG A 92 26.68 -12.86 -9.68
CA ARG A 92 25.63 -12.54 -8.72
C ARG A 92 24.26 -12.71 -9.35
N ARG A 93 23.34 -13.29 -8.59
CA ARG A 93 21.94 -13.41 -8.98
C ARG A 93 21.15 -12.31 -8.29
N MET A 94 20.51 -11.48 -9.10
CA MET A 94 19.62 -10.42 -8.65
C MET A 94 18.42 -11.03 -7.93
N ILE A 95 18.16 -10.53 -6.72
CA ILE A 95 17.03 -10.95 -5.87
C ILE A 95 15.97 -9.84 -5.74
N LEU A 96 16.37 -8.59 -5.96
CA LEU A 96 15.49 -7.43 -5.93
C LEU A 96 15.56 -6.67 -7.26
N ARG A 97 14.40 -6.25 -7.78
CA ARG A 97 14.35 -5.38 -8.96
C ARG A 97 14.68 -3.93 -8.55
N PRO A 98 15.43 -3.17 -9.37
CA PRO A 98 15.73 -1.77 -9.06
C PRO A 98 14.50 -0.91 -8.80
N ALA A 99 13.41 -1.14 -9.53
CA ALA A 99 12.15 -0.43 -9.31
C ALA A 99 11.53 -0.69 -7.93
N ALA A 100 11.72 -1.90 -7.37
CA ALA A 100 11.19 -2.25 -6.05
C ALA A 100 11.96 -1.63 -4.89
N ALA A 101 13.21 -1.19 -5.11
CA ALA A 101 13.98 -0.46 -4.11
C ALA A 101 13.48 0.98 -3.87
N VAL A 102 12.55 1.47 -4.69
CA VAL A 102 12.00 2.83 -4.57
C VAL A 102 10.54 2.78 -4.11
N ASP A 103 10.24 3.46 -3.00
CA ASP A 103 8.88 3.64 -2.47
C ASP A 103 8.12 4.71 -3.29
N PRO A 104 7.01 4.39 -3.97
CA PRO A 104 6.25 5.37 -4.75
C PRO A 104 5.40 6.33 -3.89
N LEU A 105 5.27 6.08 -2.59
CA LEU A 105 4.54 6.93 -1.65
C LEU A 105 5.43 7.93 -0.92
N SER A 106 6.73 7.66 -0.80
CA SER A 106 7.68 8.58 -0.18
C SER A 106 8.12 9.69 -1.15
N GLU A 107 8.31 10.90 -0.64
CA GLU A 107 8.80 12.04 -1.43
C GLU A 107 10.26 11.83 -1.90
N ASP A 108 11.09 11.21 -1.05
CA ASP A 108 12.50 10.88 -1.32
C ASP A 108 12.67 9.52 -2.01
N GLY A 109 11.58 8.76 -2.17
CA GLY A 109 11.56 7.42 -2.74
C GLY A 109 12.25 6.35 -1.88
N GLN A 110 12.66 6.65 -0.64
CA GLN A 110 13.38 5.69 0.20
C GLN A 110 12.43 4.91 1.09
N TRP A 111 12.71 3.61 1.23
CA TRP A 111 12.04 2.76 2.21
C TRP A 111 12.57 3.03 3.62
N ARG A 112 11.67 3.03 4.60
CA ARG A 112 12.04 2.95 6.01
C ARG A 112 12.35 1.50 6.38
N LEU A 113 13.57 1.25 6.86
CA LEU A 113 14.04 -0.06 7.28
C LEU A 113 13.51 -0.40 8.67
N ILE A 114 12.96 -1.61 8.81
CA ILE A 114 12.34 -2.09 10.05
C ILE A 114 13.20 -3.20 10.65
N SER A 115 13.80 -2.90 11.81
CA SER A 115 14.55 -3.88 12.59
C SER A 115 13.64 -4.94 13.23
N PRO A 116 14.09 -6.20 13.36
CA PRO A 116 13.33 -7.27 14.03
C PRO A 116 13.05 -7.01 15.51
N THR A 117 13.81 -6.11 16.15
CA THR A 117 13.61 -5.74 17.56
C THR A 117 12.91 -4.39 17.72
N SER A 118 12.54 -3.75 16.62
CA SER A 118 11.86 -2.45 16.67
C SER A 118 10.44 -2.58 17.25
N ARG A 119 9.98 -1.56 17.98
CA ARG A 119 8.60 -1.52 18.48
C ARG A 119 7.58 -1.52 17.34
N ALA A 120 7.89 -0.84 16.23
CA ALA A 120 7.05 -0.86 15.02
C ALA A 120 6.78 -2.29 14.51
N PHE A 121 7.82 -3.14 14.47
CA PHE A 121 7.68 -4.54 14.06
C PHE A 121 6.82 -5.35 15.02
N LEU A 122 7.02 -5.19 16.34
CA LEU A 122 6.21 -5.85 17.36
C LEU A 122 4.74 -5.47 17.25
N ASN A 123 4.45 -4.17 17.14
CA ASN A 123 3.10 -3.63 17.01
C ASN A 123 2.42 -4.16 15.74
N PHE A 124 3.14 -4.17 14.61
CA PHE A 124 2.63 -4.73 13.37
C PHE A 124 2.27 -6.21 13.51
N GLY A 125 3.13 -7.00 14.16
CA GLY A 125 2.85 -8.38 14.49
C GLY A 125 1.53 -8.57 15.23
N GLN A 126 1.31 -7.80 16.30
CA GLN A 126 0.05 -7.85 17.04
C GLN A 126 -1.16 -7.44 16.20
N ARG A 127 -1.03 -6.44 15.31
CA ARG A 127 -2.09 -6.04 14.36
C ARG A 127 -2.43 -7.20 13.42
N VAL A 128 -1.43 -7.86 12.85
CA VAL A 128 -1.63 -9.03 11.97
C VAL A 128 -2.29 -10.18 12.74
N GLN A 129 -1.89 -10.42 13.98
CA GLN A 129 -2.53 -11.42 14.85
C GLN A 129 -4.02 -11.13 15.04
N ARG A 130 -4.38 -9.90 15.41
CA ARG A 130 -5.77 -9.47 15.62
C ARG A 130 -6.58 -9.55 14.32
N PHE A 131 -6.00 -9.12 13.21
CA PHE A 131 -6.62 -9.21 11.89
C PHE A 131 -6.96 -10.65 11.51
N ASN A 132 -6.09 -11.60 11.88
CA ASN A 132 -6.24 -13.04 11.62
C ASN A 132 -6.92 -13.80 12.78
N SER A 133 -7.91 -13.18 13.43
CA SER A 133 -8.72 -13.81 14.49
C SER A 133 -7.91 -14.32 15.70
N GLY A 134 -6.80 -13.64 16.02
CA GLY A 134 -5.93 -13.96 17.16
C GLY A 134 -4.77 -14.90 16.85
N LEU A 135 -4.64 -15.38 15.61
CA LEU A 135 -3.57 -16.29 15.20
C LEU A 135 -2.54 -15.57 14.32
N LEU A 136 -1.27 -15.63 14.70
CA LEU A 136 -0.19 -15.22 13.81
C LEU A 136 -0.04 -16.27 12.69
N PRO A 137 -0.09 -15.87 11.41
CA PRO A 137 0.16 -16.80 10.32
C PRO A 137 1.55 -17.40 10.43
N ALA A 138 1.68 -18.68 10.07
CA ALA A 138 2.96 -19.36 10.06
C ALA A 138 3.97 -18.64 9.16
N THR A 139 5.20 -18.50 9.63
CA THR A 139 6.31 -18.06 8.78
C THR A 139 6.78 -19.28 7.98
N PRO A 140 6.70 -19.25 6.63
CA PRO A 140 6.94 -20.44 5.80
C PRO A 140 8.39 -20.94 5.82
N ASN A 141 9.30 -20.22 6.47
CA ASN A 141 10.74 -20.49 6.45
C ASN A 141 11.29 -20.65 7.87
N GLN A 142 11.90 -21.80 8.14
CA GLN A 142 12.52 -22.11 9.42
C GLN A 142 13.62 -21.12 9.83
N TYR A 143 14.38 -20.57 8.87
CA TYR A 143 15.47 -19.63 9.15
C TYR A 143 14.95 -18.28 9.65
N LEU A 144 13.73 -17.91 9.23
CA LEU A 144 13.09 -16.67 9.63
C LEU A 144 12.48 -16.76 11.04
N ASN A 145 12.18 -17.96 11.55
CA ASN A 145 11.57 -18.17 12.87
C ASN A 145 12.40 -17.59 14.02
N ARG A 146 13.73 -17.52 13.87
CA ARG A 146 14.64 -16.87 14.83
C ARG A 146 14.24 -15.43 15.13
N TYR A 147 13.75 -14.69 14.14
CA TYR A 147 13.39 -13.28 14.28
C TYR A 147 11.95 -13.06 14.78
N ALA A 148 11.17 -14.14 14.96
CA ALA A 148 9.83 -14.08 15.54
C ALA A 148 9.83 -14.14 17.08
N VAL A 149 10.95 -14.48 17.71
CA VAL A 149 11.05 -14.66 19.18
C VAL A 149 10.59 -13.42 19.96
N PRO A 150 10.97 -12.17 19.58
CA PRO A 150 10.50 -10.98 20.28
C PRO A 150 8.98 -10.83 20.29
N LEU A 151 8.27 -11.25 19.23
CA LEU A 151 6.81 -11.21 19.18
C LEU A 151 6.16 -12.19 20.14
N ALA A 152 6.68 -13.42 20.22
CA ALA A 152 6.16 -14.43 21.13
C ALA A 152 6.25 -13.96 22.60
N SER A 153 7.32 -13.24 22.96
CA SER A 153 7.45 -12.61 24.28
C SER A 153 6.56 -11.38 24.48
N ALA A 154 6.19 -10.67 23.40
CA ALA A 154 5.38 -9.45 23.45
C ALA A 154 3.87 -9.72 23.53
N GLN A 155 3.45 -10.99 23.55
CA GLN A 155 2.05 -11.41 23.50
C GLN A 155 1.20 -10.98 24.72
N GLY A 156 1.84 -10.42 25.75
CA GLY A 156 1.18 -9.80 26.91
C GLY A 156 1.07 -8.26 26.87
N LEU A 157 1.54 -7.60 25.81
CA LEU A 157 1.53 -6.13 25.71
C LEU A 157 0.25 -5.62 25.02
N GLY A 158 -0.74 -5.28 25.83
CA GLY A 158 -1.41 -3.98 25.73
C GLY A 158 -2.58 -3.84 24.77
N ASP A 159 -3.62 -3.17 25.27
CA ASP A 159 -4.87 -2.84 24.59
C ASP A 159 -4.64 -1.89 23.38
N ASN A 160 -5.66 -1.65 22.56
CA ASN A 160 -5.53 -0.88 21.30
C ASN A 160 -4.96 0.55 21.47
N ASP A 161 -5.15 1.16 22.64
CA ASP A 161 -4.74 2.55 22.92
C ASP A 161 -3.23 2.69 23.17
N ASP A 162 -2.62 1.71 23.85
CA ASP A 162 -1.18 1.68 24.09
C ASP A 162 -0.39 1.55 22.77
N LEU A 163 -0.91 0.78 21.81
CA LEU A 163 -0.29 0.61 20.50
C LEU A 163 -0.35 1.86 19.63
N LYS A 164 -1.36 2.72 19.82
CA LYS A 164 -1.47 3.99 19.10
C LYS A 164 -0.50 5.04 19.68
N ALA A 165 -0.45 5.16 21.00
CA ALA A 165 0.45 6.10 21.68
C ALA A 165 1.93 5.80 21.41
N VAL A 166 2.31 4.52 21.36
CA VAL A 166 3.70 4.11 21.07
C VAL A 166 4.09 4.40 19.62
N ASP A 167 3.20 4.12 18.64
CA ASP A 167 3.42 4.40 17.20
C ASP A 167 3.73 5.88 16.92
N GLU A 168 3.10 6.80 17.66
CA GLU A 168 3.26 8.24 17.48
C GLU A 168 4.56 8.76 18.13
N SER A 169 4.99 8.14 19.23
CA SER A 169 6.16 8.56 20.00
C SER A 169 7.51 8.12 19.43
N GLU A 170 7.55 7.07 18.60
CA GLU A 170 8.80 6.49 18.09
C GLU A 170 8.75 6.27 16.57
N TYR A 171 8.72 7.39 15.84
CA TYR A 171 8.92 7.38 14.39
C TYR A 171 10.41 7.48 14.06
N GLU A 172 11.14 6.39 14.25
CA GLU A 172 12.55 6.31 13.86
C GLU A 172 12.65 6.04 12.36
N VAL A 173 13.16 7.03 11.61
CA VAL A 173 13.50 6.87 10.20
C VAL A 173 14.91 6.32 10.10
N SER A 174 15.02 5.03 9.79
CA SER A 174 16.29 4.40 9.43
C SER A 174 16.23 4.00 7.96
N THR A 175 17.17 4.48 7.15
CA THR A 175 17.24 4.21 5.71
C THR A 175 18.52 3.45 5.31
N SER A 176 19.49 3.33 6.22
CA SER A 176 20.73 2.60 5.97
C SER A 176 21.39 2.17 7.29
N ASN A 177 22.27 1.17 7.21
CA ASN A 177 23.21 0.79 8.27
C ASN A 177 22.57 0.16 9.52
N THR A 178 21.41 -0.49 9.36
CA THR A 178 20.79 -1.30 10.41
C THR A 178 20.26 -2.61 9.84
N PRO A 179 20.51 -3.76 10.50
CA PRO A 179 19.93 -5.03 10.07
C PRO A 179 18.40 -4.97 10.09
N PHE A 180 17.75 -5.29 8.97
CA PHE A 180 16.30 -5.17 8.84
C PHE A 180 15.63 -6.46 8.39
N ILE A 181 14.37 -6.62 8.81
CA ILE A 181 13.50 -7.77 8.49
C ILE A 181 12.23 -7.33 7.75
N GLY A 182 12.14 -6.06 7.39
CA GLY A 182 11.03 -5.53 6.61
C GLY A 182 11.24 -4.07 6.27
N VAL A 183 10.36 -3.57 5.41
CA VAL A 183 10.35 -2.16 5.00
C VAL A 183 8.97 -1.56 5.18
N ALA A 184 8.91 -0.25 5.41
CA ALA A 184 7.66 0.49 5.44
C ALA A 184 7.81 1.80 4.67
N SER A 185 6.69 2.37 4.24
CA SER A 185 6.72 3.70 3.64
C SER A 185 7.13 4.76 4.67
N GLN A 186 7.74 5.85 4.20
CA GLN A 186 7.95 7.03 5.03
C GLN A 186 6.75 7.99 5.06
N SER A 187 5.77 7.82 4.17
CA SER A 187 4.59 8.66 4.14
C SER A 187 3.70 8.39 5.36
N LYS A 188 3.22 9.48 5.99
CA LYS A 188 2.28 9.43 7.13
C LYS A 188 0.83 9.60 6.69
N ASP A 189 0.59 9.66 5.39
CA ASP A 189 -0.73 9.91 4.83
C ASP A 189 -1.69 8.73 5.11
N THR A 190 -2.97 9.06 5.12
CA THR A 190 -4.05 8.07 5.21
C THR A 190 -4.24 7.41 3.86
N SER A 191 -4.53 6.12 3.89
CA SER A 191 -4.65 5.30 2.70
C SER A 191 -6.09 5.13 2.24
N VAL A 192 -6.27 4.99 0.92
CA VAL A 192 -7.54 4.57 0.29
C VAL A 192 -7.70 3.04 0.36
N VAL A 193 -6.59 2.30 0.35
CA VAL A 193 -6.54 0.84 0.51
C VAL A 193 -6.15 0.48 1.95
N THR A 194 -6.43 -0.74 2.40
CA THR A 194 -5.94 -1.22 3.70
C THR A 194 -4.94 -2.34 3.52
N TYR A 195 -3.95 -2.41 4.41
CA TYR A 195 -2.98 -3.50 4.50
C TYR A 195 -3.08 -4.13 5.89
N TYR A 196 -3.59 -5.36 5.99
CA TYR A 196 -3.97 -5.98 7.29
C TYR A 196 -4.91 -5.09 8.14
N GLY A 197 -5.83 -4.37 7.50
CA GLY A 197 -6.74 -3.45 8.19
C GLY A 197 -6.10 -2.13 8.64
N ILE A 198 -4.87 -1.84 8.20
CA ILE A 198 -4.14 -0.61 8.52
C ILE A 198 -4.36 0.42 7.42
N GLU A 199 -4.79 1.62 7.81
CA GLU A 199 -5.14 2.74 6.92
C GLU A 199 -4.05 3.82 6.85
N ASN A 200 -2.84 3.58 7.34
CA ASN A 200 -1.74 4.54 7.31
C ASN A 200 -0.51 3.92 6.65
N HIS A 201 0.05 4.59 5.64
CA HIS A 201 1.16 4.04 4.84
C HIS A 201 2.40 3.74 5.68
N SER A 202 2.72 4.59 6.65
CA SER A 202 3.90 4.40 7.51
C SER A 202 3.82 3.14 8.36
N LYS A 203 2.61 2.63 8.61
CA LYS A 203 2.34 1.45 9.42
C LYS A 203 2.25 0.17 8.58
N TRP A 204 2.35 0.28 7.26
CA TRP A 204 2.43 -0.87 6.36
C TRP A 204 3.84 -1.43 6.39
N ILE A 205 4.02 -2.55 7.09
CA ILE A 205 5.31 -3.22 7.17
C ILE A 205 5.30 -4.42 6.23
N PHE A 206 6.09 -4.31 5.17
CA PHE A 206 6.33 -5.39 4.23
C PHE A 206 7.48 -6.24 4.75
N THR A 207 7.15 -7.45 5.20
CA THR A 207 8.10 -8.39 5.82
C THR A 207 7.85 -9.81 5.31
N PRO A 208 8.89 -10.67 5.17
CA PRO A 208 8.71 -12.07 4.83
C PRO A 208 8.02 -12.89 5.94
N MET A 209 7.80 -12.28 7.09
CA MET A 209 7.14 -12.87 8.26
C MET A 209 5.63 -12.85 8.12
N PHE A 210 4.94 -13.73 8.85
CA PHE A 210 3.48 -13.71 9.02
C PHE A 210 2.66 -13.85 7.72
N ARG A 211 3.17 -14.61 6.75
CA ARG A 211 2.51 -14.79 5.43
C ARG A 211 1.59 -16.02 5.35
N GLY A 212 1.74 -16.97 6.27
CA GLY A 212 1.05 -18.24 6.23
C GLY A 212 1.71 -19.25 5.28
N VAL A 213 1.21 -20.48 5.31
CA VAL A 213 1.63 -21.56 4.40
C VAL A 213 0.83 -21.48 3.09
N GLY A 214 1.50 -21.26 1.96
CA GLY A 214 0.88 -21.33 0.62
C GLY A 214 0.63 -20.00 -0.10
N SER A 215 1.09 -18.85 0.40
CA SER A 215 0.89 -17.56 -0.27
C SER A 215 2.06 -17.17 -1.20
N SER A 216 2.10 -17.76 -2.41
CA SER A 216 2.72 -17.09 -3.58
C SER A 216 1.78 -16.02 -4.16
N ARG A 217 0.59 -15.85 -3.57
CA ARG A 217 -0.33 -14.74 -3.80
C ARG A 217 -0.02 -13.65 -2.77
N PRO A 218 -0.04 -12.36 -3.14
CA PRO A 218 -0.01 -11.30 -2.14
C PRO A 218 -1.12 -11.58 -1.13
N ALA A 219 -0.77 -11.62 0.16
CA ALA A 219 -1.72 -11.84 1.26
C ALA A 219 -2.87 -10.82 1.29
N ASN A 220 -2.77 -9.78 0.45
CA ASN A 220 -3.65 -8.62 0.38
C ASN A 220 -4.33 -8.46 -1.00
N ALA A 221 -4.84 -9.54 -1.60
CA ALA A 221 -5.86 -9.36 -2.63
C ALA A 221 -7.09 -8.72 -1.96
N PRO A 222 -7.61 -7.57 -2.42
CA PRO A 222 -8.77 -6.95 -1.83
C PRO A 222 -9.89 -7.99 -1.74
N ARG A 223 -10.38 -8.23 -0.52
CA ARG A 223 -11.45 -9.20 -0.25
C ARG A 223 -12.73 -8.67 -0.90
N ASN A 224 -12.97 -9.05 -2.16
CA ASN A 224 -14.22 -8.77 -2.85
C ASN A 224 -15.32 -9.58 -2.15
N GLY A 225 -16.27 -8.90 -1.52
CA GLY A 225 -17.29 -9.46 -0.63
C GLY A 225 -18.38 -10.30 -1.31
N ASN A 226 -18.05 -11.12 -2.31
CA ASN A 226 -18.99 -12.02 -2.97
C ASN A 226 -18.48 -13.46 -2.98
N THR A 227 -18.56 -14.14 -1.84
CA THR A 227 -18.65 -15.60 -1.81
C THR A 227 -20.11 -15.97 -1.58
N ARG A 228 -20.83 -16.26 -2.68
CA ARG A 228 -22.09 -17.00 -2.61
C ARG A 228 -21.79 -18.34 -1.95
N SER A 229 -22.38 -18.57 -0.78
CA SER A 229 -22.46 -19.87 -0.15
C SER A 229 -23.21 -20.81 -1.08
N SER A 230 -22.49 -21.70 -1.77
CA SER A 230 -23.08 -22.88 -2.36
C SER A 230 -23.15 -23.93 -1.26
N SER A 231 -24.28 -23.98 -0.56
CA SER A 231 -24.64 -25.12 0.28
C SER A 231 -24.74 -26.35 -0.61
N ASN A 232 -23.79 -27.27 -0.52
CA ASN A 232 -23.89 -28.56 -1.17
C ASN A 232 -24.52 -29.55 -0.19
N SER A 233 -25.80 -29.82 -0.38
CA SER A 233 -26.50 -30.98 0.15
C SER A 233 -26.39 -32.11 -0.88
N ASN A 234 -25.63 -33.15 -0.54
CA ASN A 234 -25.92 -34.56 -0.80
C ASN A 234 -24.82 -35.44 -0.21
#